data_AF-A0A961YPW2-F1
#
_entry.id   AF-A0A961YPW2-F1
#
_cell.length_a   1.000
_cell.length_b   1.000
_cell.length_c   1.000
_cell.angle_alpha   90.00
_cell.angle_beta   90.00
_cell.angle_gamma   90.00
#
_symmetry.space_group_name_H-M   'P 1'
#
loop_
_entity.id
_entity.type
_entity.pdbx_description
1 polymer ?
#
loop_
_entity_poly.entity_id
_entity_poly.type
_entity_poly.pdbx_seq_one_letter_code
_entity_poly.pdbx_strand_id
1 'polypeptide(L)'
;MVEKGEFDGVFSVTFSGPAGSALGYYKVEGTSLSGGDIAGARATGTIVRNPDRSVTLDIQADLPPDAWMIRGTTPTFVWHKRHVTFTIPADAVDATFNGNPYFAPEEEVTVVIRKVPAEQFGDMAGPGGLDIWIDLLTQVRDEWKKVDKD
;
A
#
# COMPACT_ATOMS: atom_id res chain seq x y z
N MET A 1 -8.48 -17.01 19.19
CA MET A 1 -9.01 -17.29 17.84
C MET A 1 -8.97 -15.98 17.08
N VAL A 2 -8.49 -15.99 15.83
CA VAL A 2 -8.54 -14.82 14.95
C VAL A 2 -10.01 -14.57 14.61
N GLU A 3 -10.53 -13.36 14.87
CA GLU A 3 -11.84 -13.00 14.35
C GLU A 3 -11.74 -12.86 12.83
N LYS A 4 -12.33 -13.82 12.13
CA LYS A 4 -12.44 -13.76 10.67
C LYS A 4 -13.12 -12.43 10.30
N GLY A 5 -12.42 -11.61 9.54
CA GLY A 5 -12.93 -10.35 9.02
C GLY A 5 -12.68 -9.11 9.88
N GLU A 6 -11.88 -9.21 10.96
CA GLU A 6 -11.46 -8.06 11.77
C GLU A 6 -10.91 -6.90 10.90
N PHE A 7 -10.10 -7.26 9.90
CA PHE A 7 -9.46 -6.32 9.01
C PHE A 7 -10.17 -6.16 7.67
N ASP A 8 -11.37 -6.70 7.47
CA ASP A 8 -12.05 -6.64 6.17
C ASP A 8 -12.31 -5.20 5.75
N GLY A 9 -11.94 -4.86 4.51
CA GLY A 9 -12.18 -3.54 3.93
C GLY A 9 -11.08 -3.09 2.99
N VAL A 10 -11.11 -1.80 2.66
CA VAL A 10 -10.15 -1.14 1.79
C VAL A 10 -9.33 -0.16 2.63
N PHE A 11 -8.03 -0.13 2.39
CA PHE A 11 -7.09 0.69 3.13
C PHE A 11 -6.27 1.53 2.17
N SER A 12 -6.21 2.84 2.44
CA SER A 12 -5.17 3.71 1.91
C SER A 12 -3.90 3.48 2.72
N VAL A 13 -2.78 3.28 2.05
CA VAL A 13 -1.49 3.04 2.69
C VAL A 13 -0.43 3.94 2.08
N THR A 14 0.27 4.68 2.92
CA THR A 14 1.46 5.43 2.52
C THR A 14 2.69 4.70 3.03
N PHE A 15 3.68 4.55 2.18
CA PHE A 15 4.99 3.99 2.51
C PHE A 15 6.05 5.07 2.33
N SER A 16 6.98 5.19 3.28
CA SER A 16 8.15 6.05 3.14
C SER A 16 9.39 5.27 3.53
N GLY A 17 10.29 5.07 2.58
CA GLY A 17 11.58 4.41 2.76
C GLY A 17 12.75 5.32 2.41
N PRO A 18 13.99 4.80 2.45
CA PRO A 18 15.19 5.60 2.26
C PRO A 18 15.33 6.27 0.89
N ALA A 19 14.69 5.71 -0.16
CA ALA A 19 14.77 6.24 -1.52
C ALA A 19 13.54 7.03 -1.95
N GLY A 20 12.48 7.10 -1.12
CA GLY A 20 11.29 7.89 -1.41
C GLY A 20 10.02 7.35 -0.78
N SER A 21 8.89 7.78 -1.32
CA SER A 21 7.56 7.45 -0.79
C SER A 21 6.60 7.04 -1.89
N ALA A 22 5.62 6.22 -1.55
CA ALA A 22 4.53 5.83 -2.44
C ALA A 22 3.22 5.77 -1.65
N LEU A 23 2.11 5.93 -2.37
CA LEU A 23 0.75 5.75 -1.88
C LEU A 23 0.12 4.58 -2.62
N GLY A 24 -0.63 3.73 -1.92
CA GLY A 24 -1.36 2.62 -2.51
C GLY A 24 -2.69 2.35 -1.82
N TYR A 25 -3.50 1.52 -2.47
CA TYR A 25 -4.73 1.01 -1.92
C TYR A 25 -4.69 -0.50 -1.86
N TYR A 26 -5.14 -1.04 -0.72
CA TYR A 26 -5.11 -2.47 -0.44
C TYR A 26 -6.45 -2.91 0.09
N LYS A 27 -6.93 -4.03 -0.42
CA LYS A 27 -8.14 -4.70 0.00
C LYS A 27 -7.76 -5.89 0.87
N VAL A 28 -8.48 -6.04 1.98
CA VAL A 28 -8.44 -7.21 2.85
C VAL A 28 -9.79 -7.90 2.82
N GLU A 29 -9.77 -9.21 2.58
CA GLU A 29 -10.93 -10.10 2.66
C GLU A 29 -10.56 -11.38 3.43
N GLY A 30 -11.14 -11.55 4.61
CA GLY A 30 -10.69 -12.50 5.61
C GLY A 30 -9.26 -12.22 6.04
N THR A 31 -8.36 -13.12 5.67
CA THR A 31 -6.91 -12.95 5.90
C THR A 31 -6.15 -12.59 4.63
N SER A 32 -6.81 -12.58 3.46
CA SER A 32 -6.17 -12.30 2.18
C SER A 32 -6.04 -10.80 1.97
N LEU A 33 -4.85 -10.39 1.53
CA LEU A 33 -4.53 -9.01 1.17
C LEU A 33 -4.21 -8.96 -0.32
N SER A 34 -4.71 -7.93 -1.00
CA SER A 34 -4.34 -7.61 -2.39
C SER A 34 -4.37 -6.10 -2.61
N GLY A 35 -3.58 -5.59 -3.55
CA GLY A 35 -3.56 -4.16 -3.83
C GLY A 35 -2.41 -3.73 -4.71
N GLY A 36 -2.17 -2.43 -4.74
CA GLY A 36 -1.04 -1.85 -5.47
C GLY A 36 -0.82 -0.39 -5.10
N ASP A 37 0.28 0.15 -5.59
CA ASP A 37 0.68 1.53 -5.36
C ASP A 37 0.89 2.32 -6.66
N ILE A 38 1.00 3.64 -6.51
CA ILE A 38 1.24 4.58 -7.62
C ILE A 38 2.61 4.42 -8.27
N ALA A 39 3.55 3.71 -7.65
CA ALA A 39 4.86 3.43 -8.21
C ALA A 39 4.83 2.21 -9.17
N GLY A 40 3.67 1.54 -9.27
CA GLY A 40 3.42 0.44 -10.19
C GLY A 40 3.53 -0.94 -9.54
N ALA A 41 3.74 -1.03 -8.23
CA ALA A 41 3.78 -2.32 -7.55
C ALA A 41 2.38 -2.94 -7.47
N ARG A 42 2.30 -4.25 -7.65
CA ARG A 42 1.12 -5.06 -7.32
C ARG A 42 1.47 -5.99 -6.19
N ALA A 43 0.59 -6.11 -5.21
CA ALA A 43 0.86 -6.91 -4.03
C ALA A 43 -0.26 -7.90 -3.75
N THR A 44 0.13 -9.06 -3.27
CA THR A 44 -0.75 -10.08 -2.69
C THR A 44 -0.12 -10.58 -1.41
N GLY A 45 -0.94 -10.98 -0.44
CA GLY A 45 -0.39 -11.43 0.82
C GLY A 45 -1.45 -11.87 1.81
N THR A 46 -1.03 -11.91 3.07
CA THR A 46 -1.91 -12.17 4.19
C THR A 46 -1.73 -11.18 5.31
N ILE A 47 -2.79 -11.01 6.09
CA ILE A 47 -2.81 -10.28 7.35
C ILE A 47 -3.38 -11.19 8.43
N VAL A 48 -2.65 -11.32 9.54
CA VAL A 48 -3.00 -12.22 10.64
C VAL A 48 -2.79 -11.52 11.97
N ARG A 49 -3.79 -11.58 12.85
CA ARG A 49 -3.63 -11.24 14.27
C ARG A 49 -3.01 -12.43 15.02
N ASN A 50 -1.87 -12.19 15.64
CA ASN A 50 -1.14 -13.18 16.42
C ASN A 50 -1.75 -13.38 17.81
N PRO A 51 -1.39 -14.47 18.52
CA PRO A 51 -1.87 -14.73 19.89
C PRO A 51 -1.52 -13.62 20.90
N ASP A 52 -0.40 -12.92 20.70
CA ASP A 52 0.04 -11.79 21.53
C ASP A 52 -0.65 -10.46 21.17
N ARG A 53 -1.62 -10.51 20.24
CA ARG A 53 -2.35 -9.39 19.64
C ARG A 53 -1.52 -8.49 18.72
N SER A 54 -0.28 -8.81 18.41
CA SER A 54 0.41 -8.17 17.29
C SER A 54 -0.26 -8.55 15.96
N VAL A 55 0.03 -7.81 14.91
CA VAL A 55 -0.47 -8.08 13.55
C VAL A 55 0.70 -8.30 12.62
N THR A 56 0.76 -9.46 11.98
CA THR A 56 1.75 -9.75 10.94
C THR A 56 1.14 -9.54 9.57
N LEU A 57 1.87 -8.80 8.74
CA LEU A 57 1.60 -8.62 7.32
C LEU A 57 2.67 -9.40 6.57
N ASP A 58 2.23 -10.33 5.73
CA ASP A 58 3.10 -11.16 4.90
C ASP A 58 2.77 -10.95 3.42
N ILE A 59 3.63 -10.25 2.69
CA ILE A 59 3.30 -9.61 1.42
C ILE A 59 4.32 -9.99 0.35
N GLN A 60 3.85 -10.49 -0.78
CA GLN A 60 4.61 -10.54 -2.02
C GLN A 60 4.21 -9.35 -2.89
N ALA A 61 5.19 -8.53 -3.27
CA ALA A 61 5.04 -7.46 -4.24
C ALA A 61 5.73 -7.82 -5.56
N ASP A 62 4.99 -7.75 -6.65
CA ASP A 62 5.47 -7.84 -8.02
C ASP A 62 5.63 -6.41 -8.57
N LEU A 63 6.84 -6.08 -9.03
CA LEU A 63 7.16 -4.79 -9.65
C LEU A 63 7.52 -5.02 -11.13
N PRO A 64 6.88 -4.29 -12.06
CA PRO A 64 7.26 -4.32 -13.46
C PRO A 64 8.62 -3.63 -13.68
N PRO A 65 9.24 -3.84 -14.85
CA PRO A 65 10.36 -3.01 -15.29
C PRO A 65 10.02 -1.52 -15.19
N ASP A 66 11.03 -0.70 -14.90
CA ASP A 66 10.97 0.75 -14.75
C ASP A 66 10.10 1.28 -13.59
N ALA A 67 9.51 0.40 -12.78
CA ALA A 67 8.82 0.80 -11.56
C ALA A 67 9.77 1.48 -10.57
N TRP A 68 9.30 2.57 -9.94
CA TRP A 68 10.06 3.27 -8.92
C TRP A 68 10.09 2.46 -7.61
N MET A 69 11.25 2.37 -6.97
CA MET A 69 11.39 1.65 -5.70
C MET A 69 11.63 2.61 -4.53
N ILE A 70 10.80 2.53 -3.50
CA ILE A 70 10.92 3.37 -2.29
C ILE A 70 12.16 3.06 -1.41
N ARG A 71 12.93 2.01 -1.74
CA ARG A 71 14.08 1.52 -0.97
C ARG A 71 15.40 1.48 -1.73
N GLY A 72 15.42 1.83 -3.02
CA GLY A 72 16.63 1.78 -3.82
C GLY A 72 16.45 2.47 -5.17
N THR A 73 17.56 2.90 -5.75
CA THR A 73 17.57 3.74 -6.97
C THR A 73 17.86 2.97 -8.24
N THR A 74 18.02 1.64 -8.19
CA THR A 74 18.33 0.86 -9.39
C THR A 74 17.06 0.70 -10.24
N PRO A 75 16.98 1.34 -11.42
CA PRO A 75 15.90 1.06 -12.36
C PRO A 75 15.95 -0.41 -12.68
N THR A 76 14.82 -1.08 -12.51
CA THR A 76 14.73 -2.49 -12.78
C THR A 76 14.41 -2.66 -14.26
N PHE A 77 15.31 -3.27 -15.03
CA PHE A 77 15.05 -3.56 -16.44
C PHE A 77 14.29 -4.89 -16.64
N VAL A 78 13.93 -5.54 -15.54
CA VAL A 78 13.27 -6.86 -15.49
C VAL A 78 12.16 -6.82 -14.44
N TRP A 79 11.31 -7.85 -14.42
CA TRP A 79 10.32 -8.03 -13.35
C TRP A 79 11.02 -8.36 -12.03
N HIS A 80 10.60 -7.70 -10.95
CA HIS A 80 11.06 -8.01 -9.60
C HIS A 80 9.93 -8.55 -8.75
N LYS A 81 10.24 -9.59 -7.99
CA LYS A 81 9.40 -10.07 -6.90
C LYS A 81 10.09 -9.76 -5.59
N ARG A 82 9.37 -9.17 -4.67
CA ARG A 82 9.86 -8.92 -3.32
C ARG A 82 8.90 -9.52 -2.32
N HIS A 83 9.45 -10.30 -1.40
CA HIS A 83 8.72 -10.80 -0.25
C HIS A 83 9.08 -9.91 0.94
N VAL A 84 8.06 -9.42 1.64
CA VAL A 84 8.15 -8.53 2.79
C VAL A 84 7.30 -9.11 3.89
N THR A 85 7.87 -9.22 5.08
CA THR A 85 7.13 -9.65 6.27
C THR A 85 7.46 -8.70 7.40
N PHE A 86 6.47 -8.01 7.94
CA PHE A 86 6.65 -7.17 9.11
C PHE A 86 5.51 -7.33 10.10
N THR A 87 5.81 -7.04 11.36
CA THR A 87 4.86 -7.17 12.46
C THR A 87 4.63 -5.80 13.09
N ILE A 88 3.36 -5.45 13.27
CA ILE A 88 2.93 -4.28 14.03
C ILE A 88 2.66 -4.76 15.46
N PRO A 89 3.34 -4.21 16.48
CA PRO A 89 3.17 -4.63 17.86
C PRO A 89 1.77 -4.26 18.37
N ALA A 90 1.26 -5.05 19.30
CA ALA A 90 -0.14 -4.99 19.76
C ALA A 90 -0.59 -3.60 20.22
N ASP A 91 0.30 -2.84 20.84
CA ASP A 91 0.07 -1.48 21.34
C ASP A 91 0.04 -0.42 20.22
N ALA A 92 0.59 -0.72 19.05
CA ALA A 92 0.58 0.16 17.88
C ALA A 92 -0.56 -0.13 16.90
N VAL A 93 -1.14 -1.33 16.88
CA VAL A 93 -2.11 -1.75 15.85
C VAL A 93 -3.24 -0.73 15.64
N ASP A 94 -3.96 -0.37 16.70
CA ASP A 94 -5.12 0.54 16.57
C ASP A 94 -4.70 1.93 16.09
N ALA A 95 -3.54 2.41 16.55
CA ALA A 95 -2.97 3.68 16.11
C ALA A 95 -2.60 3.62 14.62
N THR A 96 -1.89 2.58 14.21
CA THR A 96 -1.39 2.41 12.84
C THR A 96 -2.52 2.32 11.83
N PHE A 97 -3.58 1.55 12.11
CA PHE A 97 -4.72 1.37 11.22
C PHE A 97 -5.68 2.58 11.19
N ASN A 98 -5.51 3.54 12.11
CA ASN A 98 -6.22 4.83 12.13
C ASN A 98 -5.36 5.99 11.60
N GLY A 99 -4.25 5.68 10.93
CA GLY A 99 -3.43 6.64 10.21
C GLY A 99 -2.32 7.28 11.04
N ASN A 100 -1.95 6.71 12.19
CA ASN A 100 -0.70 7.09 12.84
C ASN A 100 0.49 6.38 12.18
N PRO A 101 1.64 7.06 12.02
CA PRO A 101 2.83 6.43 11.45
C PRO A 101 3.34 5.28 12.33
N TYR A 102 3.72 4.18 11.70
CA TYR A 102 4.48 3.10 12.31
C TYR A 102 5.76 2.89 11.52
N PHE A 103 6.91 2.90 12.21
CA PHE A 103 8.18 2.53 11.60
C PHE A 103 8.37 1.02 11.73
N ALA A 104 8.44 0.32 10.60
CA ALA A 104 8.77 -1.10 10.51
C ALA A 104 10.29 -1.24 10.35
N PRO A 105 11.05 -1.51 11.43
CA PRO A 105 12.51 -1.50 11.39
C PRO A 105 13.10 -2.61 10.53
N GLU A 106 12.45 -3.76 10.43
CA GLU A 106 12.88 -4.90 9.59
C GLU A 106 12.93 -4.53 8.11
N GLU A 107 12.14 -3.53 7.76
CA GLU A 107 11.92 -3.08 6.41
C GLU A 107 12.48 -1.66 6.18
N GLU A 108 12.98 -0.99 7.21
CA GLU A 108 13.42 0.42 7.15
C GLU A 108 12.37 1.34 6.48
N VAL A 109 11.08 1.07 6.70
CA VAL A 109 9.97 1.81 6.09
C VAL A 109 9.02 2.31 7.17
N THR A 110 8.61 3.56 7.03
CA THR A 110 7.46 4.09 7.76
C THR A 110 6.19 3.83 6.96
N VAL A 111 5.18 3.26 7.61
CA VAL A 111 3.85 3.03 7.04
C VAL A 111 2.80 3.85 7.76
N VAL A 112 1.81 4.31 7.00
CA VAL A 112 0.58 4.91 7.53
C VAL A 112 -0.58 4.17 6.89
N ILE A 113 -1.45 3.57 7.69
CA ILE A 113 -2.57 2.74 7.19
C ILE A 113 -3.88 3.39 7.61
N ARG A 114 -4.82 3.52 6.69
CA ARG A 114 -6.15 4.08 7.01
C ARG A 114 -7.23 3.31 6.29
N LYS A 115 -8.21 2.80 7.04
CA LYS A 115 -9.43 2.26 6.44
C LYS A 115 -10.18 3.37 5.72
N VAL A 116 -10.57 3.11 4.47
CA VAL A 116 -11.30 4.04 3.61
C VAL A 116 -12.64 3.43 3.16
N PRO A 117 -13.62 4.25 2.77
CA PRO A 117 -14.91 3.75 2.29
C PRO A 117 -14.74 2.89 1.02
N ALA A 118 -15.12 1.62 1.10
CA ALA A 118 -14.89 0.65 0.04
C ALA A 118 -15.67 0.98 -1.25
N GLU A 119 -16.83 1.60 -1.11
CA GLU A 119 -17.67 2.03 -2.23
C GLU A 119 -17.07 3.18 -3.05
N GLN A 120 -16.08 3.89 -2.50
CA GLN A 120 -15.39 4.99 -3.19
C GLN A 120 -14.01 4.57 -3.70
N PHE A 121 -13.29 3.74 -2.93
CA PHE A 121 -11.89 3.43 -3.19
C PHE A 121 -11.62 1.95 -3.53
N GLY A 122 -12.64 1.10 -3.54
CA GLY A 122 -12.48 -0.34 -3.78
C GLY A 122 -11.81 -0.67 -5.10
N ASP A 123 -12.17 0.04 -6.17
CA ASP A 123 -11.57 -0.18 -7.49
C ASP A 123 -10.09 0.21 -7.55
N MET A 124 -9.65 1.15 -6.69
CA MET A 124 -8.24 1.54 -6.59
C MET A 124 -7.36 0.44 -5.99
N ALA A 125 -7.93 -0.47 -5.20
CA ALA A 125 -7.21 -1.65 -4.71
C ALA A 125 -7.25 -2.83 -5.70
N GLY A 126 -8.01 -2.70 -6.80
CA GLY A 126 -8.15 -3.72 -7.83
C GLY A 126 -7.04 -3.68 -8.90
N PRO A 127 -7.02 -4.65 -9.83
CA PRO A 127 -6.02 -4.72 -10.91
C PRO A 127 -5.95 -3.48 -11.82
N GLY A 128 -7.05 -2.73 -11.93
CA GLY A 128 -7.16 -1.47 -12.68
C GLY A 128 -6.88 -0.21 -11.87
N GLY A 129 -6.50 -0.33 -10.59
CA GLY A 129 -6.30 0.83 -9.72
C GLY A 129 -5.21 1.80 -10.21
N LEU A 130 -4.17 1.28 -10.88
CA LEU A 130 -3.13 2.12 -11.50
C LEU A 130 -3.69 2.96 -12.65
N ASP A 131 -4.57 2.40 -13.47
CA ASP A 131 -5.19 3.14 -14.59
C ASP A 131 -6.05 4.28 -14.04
N ILE A 132 -6.80 4.04 -12.95
CA ILE A 132 -7.57 5.07 -12.26
C ILE A 132 -6.66 6.22 -11.78
N TRP A 133 -5.48 5.90 -11.21
CA TRP A 133 -4.51 6.91 -10.81
C TRP A 133 -3.96 7.72 -11.98
N ILE A 134 -3.62 7.04 -13.08
CA ILE A 134 -3.12 7.68 -14.31
C ILE A 134 -4.17 8.65 -14.87
N ASP A 135 -5.44 8.22 -14.92
CA ASP A 135 -6.55 9.04 -15.40
C ASP A 135 -6.75 10.28 -14.53
N LEU A 136 -6.77 10.13 -13.20
CA LEU A 136 -6.90 11.23 -12.25
C LEU A 136 -5.75 12.24 -12.38
N LEU A 137 -4.50 11.76 -12.39
CA LEU A 137 -3.33 12.64 -12.51
C LEU A 137 -3.25 13.31 -13.88
N THR A 138 -3.69 12.63 -14.94
CA THR A 138 -3.80 13.20 -16.29
C THR A 138 -4.81 14.34 -16.31
N GLN A 139 -5.99 14.16 -15.73
CA GLN A 139 -7.00 15.21 -15.61
C GLN A 139 -6.47 16.41 -14.83
N VAL A 140 -5.87 16.19 -13.65
CA VAL A 140 -5.28 17.27 -12.83
C VAL A 140 -4.20 18.03 -13.59
N ARG A 141 -3.29 17.32 -14.27
CA ARG A 141 -2.26 17.94 -15.11
C ARG A 141 -2.87 18.82 -16.20
N ASP A 142 -3.94 18.34 -16.84
CA ASP A 142 -4.55 19.07 -17.95
C ASP A 142 -5.36 20.29 -17.48
N GLU A 143 -5.88 20.29 -16.24
CA GLU A 143 -6.42 21.51 -15.60
C GLU A 143 -5.33 22.54 -15.29
N TRP A 144 -4.19 22.12 -14.71
CA TRP A 144 -3.06 23.02 -14.46
C TRP A 144 -2.56 23.71 -15.72
N LYS A 145 -2.49 22.99 -16.84
CA LYS A 145 -2.11 23.56 -18.15
C LYS A 145 -3.03 24.66 -18.65
N LYS A 146 -4.26 24.77 -18.15
CA LYS A 146 -5.17 25.87 -18.50
C LYS A 146 -4.82 27.13 -17.72
N VAL A 147 -4.45 26.97 -16.44
CA VAL A 147 -4.08 28.07 -15.54
C VAL A 147 -2.67 28.58 -15.85
N ASP A 148 -1.71 27.70 -16.13
CA ASP A 148 -0.30 28.07 -16.39
C ASP A 148 -0.07 28.76 -17.75
N LYS A 149 -1.11 28.87 -18.59
CA LYS A 149 -1.07 29.55 -19.89
C LYS A 149 -1.53 31.00 -19.82
N ASP A 150 -1.97 31.47 -18.66
CA ASP A 150 -2.24 32.88 -18.33
C ASP A 150 -1.04 33.52 -17.60
#